data_AF-A0A1W1HAZ4-F1
#
_entry.id   AF-A0A1W1HAZ4-F1
#
_cell.length_a   1.000
_cell.length_b   1.000
_cell.length_c   1.000
_cell.angle_alpha   90.00
_cell.angle_beta   90.00
_cell.angle_gamma   90.00
#
_symmetry.space_group_name_H-M   'P 1'
#
loop_
_entity.id
_entity.type
_entity.pdbx_description
1 polymer ?
#
loop_
_entity_poly.entity_id
_entity_poly.type
_entity_poly.pdbx_seq_one_letter_code
_entity_poly.pdbx_strand_id
1 'polypeptide(L)'
;MQPGSEFIVDWGIAKEFHASDTLLVRPGLVGFGYWQISEDSGPNVEDDRGSNYAIGGEINLFFLPRLLQFNLRVLQEFGAEDEAESSKIVLSITNAF
;
A
#
# COMPACT_ATOMS: atom_id res chain seq x y z
N MET A 1 3.98 5.57 -29.96
CA MET A 1 3.56 5.09 -28.63
C MET A 1 4.63 5.52 -27.66
N GLN A 2 4.47 6.68 -27.05
CA GLN A 2 5.31 7.04 -25.91
C GLN A 2 4.72 6.32 -24.70
N PRO A 3 5.53 5.62 -23.89
CA PRO A 3 5.02 5.04 -22.66
C PRO A 3 4.49 6.17 -21.80
N GLY A 4 3.25 6.04 -21.36
CA GLY A 4 2.71 6.97 -20.40
C GLY A 4 3.59 7.00 -19.14
N SER A 5 3.77 8.18 -18.57
CA SER A 5 4.49 8.38 -17.32
C SER A 5 3.50 8.35 -16.17
N GLU A 6 3.80 7.53 -15.17
CA GLU A 6 3.00 7.34 -13.97
C GLU A 6 3.84 7.76 -12.76
N PHE A 7 3.21 8.38 -11.78
CA PHE A 7 3.85 8.82 -10.56
C PHE A 7 3.14 8.20 -9.36
N ILE A 8 3.92 7.48 -8.55
CA ILE A 8 3.42 6.75 -7.39
C ILE A 8 4.20 7.23 -6.17
N VAL A 9 3.48 7.66 -5.14
CA VAL A 9 4.04 8.02 -3.84
C VAL A 9 3.47 7.10 -2.79
N ASP A 10 4.31 6.19 -2.30
CA ASP A 10 4.01 5.39 -1.13
C ASP A 10 4.43 6.12 0.15
N TRP A 11 3.58 6.06 1.17
CA TRP A 11 3.90 6.57 2.50
C TRP A 11 3.45 5.59 3.57
N GLY A 12 4.16 5.59 4.69
CA GLY A 12 3.84 4.72 5.81
C GLY A 12 4.49 5.19 7.10
N ILE A 13 3.71 5.16 8.17
CA ILE A 13 4.17 5.46 9.52
C ILE A 13 3.75 4.31 10.45
N ALA A 14 4.71 3.77 11.17
CA ALA A 14 4.48 2.67 12.08
C ALA A 14 5.29 2.87 13.37
N LYS A 15 4.76 2.37 14.48
CA LYS A 15 5.44 2.45 15.77
C LYS A 15 5.57 1.07 16.36
N GLU A 16 6.78 0.72 16.77
CA GLU A 16 7.04 -0.56 17.44
C GLU A 16 6.72 -0.46 18.93
N PHE A 17 6.07 -1.49 19.45
CA PHE A 17 5.75 -1.66 20.86
C PHE A 17 6.19 -3.06 21.31
N HIS A 18 6.77 -3.11 22.51
CA HIS A 18 7.10 -4.35 23.15
C HIS A 18 5.87 -4.79 23.95
N ALA A 19 5.07 -5.70 23.37
CA ALA A 19 3.87 -6.21 24.05
C ALA A 19 4.25 -7.19 25.18
N SER A 20 5.38 -7.88 25.06
CA SER A 20 5.97 -8.79 26.06
C SER A 20 7.45 -9.01 25.73
N ASP A 21 8.19 -9.69 26.61
CA ASP A 21 9.61 -10.04 26.37
C ASP A 21 9.84 -10.87 25.10
N THR A 22 8.79 -11.54 24.60
CA THR A 22 8.86 -12.44 23.44
C THR A 22 8.08 -11.96 22.22
N LEU A 23 7.32 -10.86 22.34
CA LEU A 23 6.40 -10.39 21.30
C LEU A 23 6.55 -8.89 21.06
N LEU A 24 6.96 -8.55 19.83
CA LEU A 24 6.96 -7.19 19.34
C LEU A 24 5.75 -6.98 18.43
N VAL A 25 5.08 -5.84 18.61
CA VAL A 25 3.90 -5.47 17.85
C VAL A 25 4.13 -4.09 17.26
N ARG A 26 4.07 -3.99 15.94
CA ARG A 26 4.28 -2.75 15.20
C ARG A 26 3.05 -2.46 14.33
N PRO A 27 2.02 -1.79 14.89
CA PRO A 27 0.95 -1.22 14.10
C PRO A 27 1.44 0.03 13.37
N GLY A 28 0.86 0.28 12.21
CA GLY A 28 1.13 1.43 11.38
C GLY A 28 -0.01 1.74 10.42
N LEU A 29 0.09 2.91 9.82
CA LEU A 29 -0.74 3.35 8.72
C LEU A 29 0.12 3.38 7.47
N VAL A 30 -0.46 2.98 6.35
CA VAL A 30 0.19 2.97 5.04
C VAL A 30 -0.78 3.51 4.02
N GLY A 31 -0.26 4.11 2.97
CA GLY A 31 -1.06 4.56 1.86
C GLY A 31 -0.20 4.79 0.64
N PHE A 32 -0.87 4.98 -0.49
CA PHE A 32 -0.21 5.42 -1.70
C PHE A 32 -1.07 6.47 -2.42
N GLY A 33 -0.41 7.37 -3.11
CA GLY A 33 -1.04 8.25 -4.09
C GLY A 33 -0.50 7.89 -5.47
N TYR A 34 -1.41 7.71 -6.42
CA TYR A 34 -1.13 7.42 -7.81
C TYR A 34 -1.68 8.57 -8.66
N TRP A 35 -0.82 9.09 -9.52
CA TRP A 35 -1.17 10.12 -10.51
C TRP A 35 -0.63 9.72 -11.87
N GLN A 36 -1.51 9.61 -12.84
CA GLN A 36 -1.10 9.50 -14.24
C GLN A 36 -0.68 10.89 -14.73
N ILE A 37 0.55 11.02 -15.24
CA ILE A 37 1.14 12.32 -15.63
C ILE A 37 1.00 12.60 -17.13
N SER A 38 0.92 11.57 -17.98
CA SER A 38 1.07 11.75 -19.44
C SER A 38 -0.21 11.59 -20.25
N GLU A 39 -0.46 12.59 -21.09
CA GLU A 39 -1.37 12.54 -22.24
C GLU A 39 -0.82 11.61 -23.33
N ASP A 40 -1.65 10.70 -23.85
CA ASP A 40 -1.38 10.08 -25.15
C ASP A 40 -1.77 11.09 -26.24
N SER A 41 -0.80 11.62 -26.99
CA SER A 41 -1.06 12.59 -28.05
C SER A 41 -1.69 11.90 -29.27
N GLY A 42 -3.02 11.74 -29.26
CA GLY A 42 -3.83 11.27 -30.38
C GLY A 42 -5.09 12.14 -30.58
N PRO A 43 -5.63 12.28 -31.81
CA PRO A 43 -6.86 13.01 -32.04
C PRO A 43 -8.05 12.15 -31.54
N ASN A 44 -8.84 12.67 -30.59
CA ASN A 44 -9.92 12.00 -29.81
C ASN A 44 -9.52 11.36 -28.46
N VAL A 45 -8.66 11.97 -27.66
CA VAL A 45 -8.43 11.50 -26.28
C VAL A 45 -9.08 12.48 -25.31
N GLU A 46 -10.07 12.00 -24.57
CA GLU A 46 -10.69 12.73 -23.45
C GLU A 46 -9.66 12.97 -22.36
N ASP A 47 -9.71 14.17 -21.79
CA ASP A 47 -8.71 14.80 -20.92
C ASP A 47 -8.80 14.27 -19.47
N ASP A 48 -8.99 12.96 -19.30
CA ASP A 48 -9.25 12.34 -18.00
C ASP A 48 -7.93 11.95 -17.32
N ARG A 49 -7.43 12.86 -16.49
CA ARG A 49 -6.34 12.61 -15.55
C ARG A 49 -6.86 11.74 -14.41
N GLY A 50 -6.74 10.42 -14.56
CA GLY A 50 -7.02 9.49 -13.48
C GLY A 50 -6.08 9.68 -12.30
N SER A 51 -6.64 10.03 -11.14
CA SER A 51 -5.96 9.96 -9.84
C SER A 51 -6.51 8.79 -9.04
N ASN A 52 -5.66 8.09 -8.30
CA ASN A 52 -6.09 7.04 -7.39
C ASN A 52 -5.31 7.15 -6.09
N TYR A 53 -5.98 6.98 -4.96
CA TYR A 53 -5.36 7.05 -3.65
C TYR A 53 -5.76 5.82 -2.87
N ALA A 54 -4.84 5.31 -2.06
CA ALA A 54 -5.17 4.29 -1.09
C ALA A 54 -4.70 4.69 0.29
N ILE A 55 -5.49 4.30 1.28
CA ILE A 55 -5.12 4.41 2.68
C ILE A 55 -5.46 3.10 3.37
N GLY A 56 -4.64 2.77 4.36
CA GLY A 56 -4.65 1.46 4.95
C GLY A 56 -3.96 1.41 6.29
N GLY A 57 -4.12 0.26 6.93
CA GLY A 57 -3.40 -0.12 8.13
C GLY A 57 -2.43 -1.25 7.83
N GLU A 58 -1.31 -1.26 8.54
CA GLU A 58 -0.49 -2.46 8.66
C GLU A 58 -0.28 -2.82 10.13
N ILE A 59 -0.21 -4.11 10.41
CA ILE A 59 0.22 -4.63 11.70
C ILE A 59 1.27 -5.70 11.49
N ASN A 60 2.39 -5.51 12.17
CA ASN A 60 3.48 -6.47 12.20
C ASN A 60 3.55 -7.08 13.59
N LEU A 61 3.57 -8.41 13.67
CA LEU A 61 3.79 -9.17 14.89
C LEU A 61 5.08 -9.95 14.70
N PHE A 62 6.04 -9.74 15.60
CA PHE A 62 7.29 -10.47 15.60
C PHE A 62 7.42 -11.28 16.89
N PHE A 63 7.45 -12.59 16.73
CA PHE A 63 7.61 -13.55 17.82
C PHE A 63 9.06 -14.00 17.89
N LEU A 64 9.80 -13.41 18.82
CA LEU A 64 11.24 -13.58 19.00
C LEU A 64 11.68 -15.04 19.21
N PRO A 65 11.00 -15.87 20.04
CA PRO A 65 11.48 -17.22 20.35
C PRO A 65 11.54 -18.17 19.17
N ARG A 66 10.80 -17.90 18.09
CA ARG A 66 10.83 -18.69 16.84
C ARG A 66 11.17 -17.86 15.62
N LEU A 67 11.64 -16.62 15.82
CA LEU A 67 11.93 -15.66 14.74
C LEU A 67 10.81 -15.62 13.69
N LEU A 68 9.57 -15.69 14.17
CA LEU A 68 8.38 -15.80 13.33
C LEU A 68 7.75 -14.42 13.19
N GLN A 69 7.54 -13.99 11.96
CA GLN A 69 6.95 -12.69 11.65
C GLN A 69 5.61 -12.88 10.94
N PHE A 70 4.61 -12.16 11.42
CA PHE A 70 3.34 -11.98 10.74
C PHE A 70 3.21 -10.52 10.35
N ASN A 71 2.90 -10.23 9.10
CA ASN A 71 2.56 -8.90 8.62
C ASN A 71 1.18 -8.98 7.96
N LEU A 72 0.24 -8.20 8.47
CA LEU A 72 -1.05 -8.00 7.85
C LEU A 72 -1.13 -6.56 7.40
N ARG A 73 -1.40 -6.35 6.11
CA ARG A 73 -1.60 -5.03 5.51
C ARG A 73 -2.97 -5.01 4.83
N VAL A 74 -3.75 -3.99 5.11
CA VAL A 74 -5.05 -3.75 4.52
C VAL A 74 -5.03 -2.36 3.92
N LEU A 75 -5.23 -2.23 2.62
CA LEU A 75 -5.41 -0.95 1.94
C LEU A 75 -6.79 -0.91 1.31
N GLN A 76 -7.42 0.26 1.41
CA GLN A 76 -8.63 0.59 0.69
C GLN A 76 -8.28 1.70 -0.30
N GLU A 77 -8.53 1.46 -1.58
CA GLU A 77 -8.46 2.49 -2.61
C GLU A 77 -9.72 3.35 -2.57
N PHE A 78 -9.56 4.65 -2.82
CA PHE A 78 -10.60 5.65 -2.83
C PHE A 78 -10.25 6.76 -3.83
N GLY A 79 -11.28 7.36 -4.42
CA GLY A 79 -11.11 8.48 -5.36
C GLY A 79 -10.58 8.06 -6.74
N ALA A 80 -10.75 6.79 -7.13
CA ALA A 80 -10.51 6.37 -8.49
C ALA A 80 -11.57 7.00 -9.41
N GLU A 81 -11.14 7.89 -10.32
CA GLU A 81 -12.04 8.60 -11.23
C GLU A 81 -12.50 7.75 -12.43
N ASP A 82 -11.92 6.55 -12.64
CA ASP A 82 -12.29 5.65 -13.75
C ASP A 82 -12.17 4.14 -13.47
N GLU A 83 -11.81 3.75 -12.24
CA GLU A 83 -11.63 2.33 -11.86
C GLU A 83 -12.48 1.94 -10.64
N ALA A 84 -12.80 0.64 -10.55
CA ALA A 84 -13.53 0.11 -9.41
C ALA A 84 -12.69 0.22 -8.13
N GLU A 85 -13.23 0.86 -7.10
CA GLU A 85 -12.61 0.97 -5.77
C GLU A 85 -12.21 -0.43 -5.27
N SER A 86 -10.89 -0.66 -5.19
CA SER A 86 -10.33 -1.96 -4.86
C SER A 86 -9.86 -2.01 -3.41
N SER A 87 -10.19 -3.10 -2.72
CA SER A 87 -9.68 -3.38 -1.38
C SER A 87 -8.59 -4.44 -1.46
N LYS A 88 -7.39 -4.12 -0.98
CA LYS A 88 -6.24 -5.03 -1.00
C LYS A 88 -5.87 -5.47 0.40
N ILE A 89 -5.99 -6.77 0.65
CA ILE A 89 -5.56 -7.39 1.91
C ILE A 89 -4.36 -8.29 1.60
N VAL A 90 -3.24 -8.04 2.27
CA VAL A 90 -2.00 -8.81 2.14
C VAL A 90 -1.63 -9.39 3.50
N LEU A 91 -1.55 -10.70 3.58
CA LEU A 91 -1.04 -11.41 4.75
C LEU A 91 0.28 -12.09 4.38
N SER A 92 1.34 -11.71 5.07
CA SER A 92 2.68 -12.26 4.92
C SER A 92 3.09 -12.99 6.20
N ILE A 93 3.56 -14.22 6.04
CA ILE A 93 4.07 -15.05 7.14
C ILE A 93 5.51 -15.39 6.78
N THR A 94 6.45 -14.92 7.59
CA THR A 94 7.88 -15.19 7.41
C THR A 94 8.36 -16.01 8.59
N ASN A 95 9.01 -17.13 8.30
CA ASN A 95 9.67 -17.96 9.28
C ASN A 95 11.15 -18.06 8.91
N ALA A 96 12.04 -17.75 9.86
CA ALA A 96 13.47 -17.95 9.70
C ALA A 96 13.82 -19.34 10.23
N PHE A 97 14.20 -20.24 9.33
CA PHE A 97 14.65 -21.61 9.62
C PHE A 97 16.18 -21.68 9.80
#